data_AF-A0A7W1D796-F1
#
_entry.id   AF-A0A7W1D796-F1
#
_cell.length_a   1.000
_cell.length_b   1.000
_cell.length_c   1.000
_cell.angle_alpha   90.00
_cell.angle_beta   90.00
_cell.angle_gamma   90.00
#
_symmetry.space_group_name_H-M   'P 1'
#
loop_
_entity.id
_entity.type
_entity.pdbx_description
1 polymer ?
#
loop_
_entity_poly.entity_id
_entity_poly.type
_entity_poly.pdbx_seq_one_letter_code
_entity_poly.pdbx_strand_id
1 'polypeptide(L)'
;MPDPVVKMILHDDVVNRLTITAILEKLNGNLDAYPPPLSPDPKRRTGMWGRSSVWEILHNPKYSGFMVWNRRQRKRGGRLNPPEKWVWSEEPTHEALVSQEILDSANLKGIKRDNVTKAKGGHENYRKHTRRFAW
;
A
#
# COMPACT_ATOMS: atom_id res chain seq x y z
N MET A 1 4.26 -16.35 -14.83
CA MET A 1 2.92 -16.42 -14.21
C MET A 1 2.78 -15.24 -13.26
N PRO A 2 1.68 -14.48 -13.30
CA PRO A 2 1.40 -13.47 -12.28
C PRO A 2 1.41 -14.12 -10.89
N ASP A 3 1.97 -13.43 -9.89
CA ASP A 3 2.14 -13.98 -8.55
C ASP A 3 0.76 -14.26 -7.91
N PRO A 4 0.41 -15.54 -7.64
CA PRO A 4 -0.90 -15.91 -7.11
C PRO A 4 -1.24 -15.20 -5.79
N VAL A 5 -0.23 -14.84 -5.01
CA VAL A 5 -0.40 -14.14 -3.73
C VAL A 5 -0.93 -12.72 -3.93
N VAL A 6 -0.52 -12.03 -5.00
CA VAL A 6 -1.01 -10.67 -5.32
C VAL A 6 -2.51 -10.69 -5.61
N LYS A 7 -2.97 -11.61 -6.46
CA LYS A 7 -4.39 -11.77 -6.80
C LYS A 7 -5.20 -12.12 -5.54
N MET A 8 -4.68 -13.00 -4.69
CA MET A 8 -5.31 -13.35 -3.42
C MET A 8 -5.45 -12.14 -2.49
N ILE A 9 -4.38 -11.34 -2.30
CA ILE A 9 -4.41 -10.16 -1.42
C ILE A 9 -5.48 -9.16 -1.89
N LEU A 10 -5.54 -8.89 -3.21
CA LEU A 10 -6.54 -8.00 -3.79
C LEU A 10 -7.96 -8.55 -3.65
N HIS A 11 -8.16 -9.85 -3.90
CA HIS A 11 -9.45 -10.51 -3.70
C HIS A 11 -9.89 -10.46 -2.23
N ASP A 12 -8.98 -10.73 -1.29
CA ASP A 12 -9.28 -10.70 0.14
C ASP A 12 -9.66 -9.29 0.62
N ASP A 13 -8.99 -8.25 0.12
CA ASP A 13 -9.29 -6.87 0.48
C ASP A 13 -10.62 -6.38 -0.12
N VAL A 14 -10.86 -6.66 -1.40
CA VAL A 14 -11.98 -6.09 -2.16
C VAL A 14 -13.24 -6.93 -2.09
N VAL A 15 -13.12 -8.26 -2.27
CA VAL A 15 -14.25 -9.19 -2.33
C VAL A 15 -14.59 -9.69 -0.93
N ASN A 16 -13.60 -10.24 -0.21
CA ASN A 16 -13.81 -10.75 1.16
C ASN A 16 -13.85 -9.63 2.21
N ARG A 17 -13.58 -8.37 1.80
CA ARG A 17 -13.60 -7.18 2.65
C ARG A 17 -12.70 -7.26 3.89
N LEU A 18 -11.67 -8.11 3.87
CA LEU A 18 -10.72 -8.26 4.98
C LEU A 18 -9.96 -6.96 5.23
N THR A 19 -9.58 -6.71 6.48
CA THR A 19 -8.69 -5.59 6.79
C THR A 19 -7.24 -5.95 6.47
N ILE A 20 -6.37 -4.95 6.25
CA ILE A 20 -4.93 -5.20 6.08
C ILE A 20 -4.36 -6.02 7.25
N THR A 21 -4.84 -5.81 8.47
CA THR A 21 -4.41 -6.60 9.64
C THR A 21 -4.81 -8.07 9.50
N ALA A 22 -6.06 -8.37 9.13
CA ALA A 22 -6.51 -9.74 8.92
C ALA A 22 -5.76 -10.42 7.74
N ILE A 23 -5.46 -9.67 6.69
CA ILE A 23 -4.62 -10.14 5.57
C ILE A 23 -3.21 -10.46 6.07
N LEU A 24 -2.62 -9.59 6.91
CA LEU A 24 -1.30 -9.84 7.50
C LEU A 24 -1.28 -11.07 8.41
N GLU A 25 -2.31 -11.26 9.24
CA GLU A 25 -2.46 -12.45 10.08
C GLU A 25 -2.53 -13.72 9.23
N LYS A 26 -3.35 -13.71 8.17
CA LYS A 26 -3.45 -14.81 7.21
C LYS A 26 -2.09 -15.12 6.55
N LEU A 27 -1.40 -14.10 6.04
CA LEU A 27 -0.11 -14.27 5.35
C LEU A 27 0.99 -14.76 6.30
N ASN A 28 1.11 -14.14 7.48
CA ASN A 28 2.14 -14.49 8.45
C ASN A 28 1.83 -15.80 9.20
N GLY A 29 0.59 -16.28 9.18
CA GLY A 29 0.20 -17.58 9.74
C GLY A 29 0.70 -18.78 8.92
N ASN A 30 1.11 -18.57 7.66
CA ASN A 30 1.69 -19.63 6.82
C ASN A 30 2.68 -19.04 5.80
N LEU A 31 3.90 -18.73 6.26
CA LEU A 31 4.96 -18.14 5.43
C LEU A 31 5.51 -19.09 4.36
N ASP A 32 5.36 -20.40 4.55
CA ASP A 32 5.79 -21.40 3.55
C ASP A 32 4.87 -21.36 2.32
N ALA A 33 3.55 -21.20 2.53
CA ALA A 33 2.59 -21.01 1.44
C ALA A 33 2.64 -19.59 0.87
N TYR A 34 2.96 -18.59 1.70
CA TYR A 34 2.94 -17.18 1.33
C TYR A 34 4.28 -16.49 1.66
N PRO A 35 5.36 -16.79 0.92
CA PRO A 35 6.65 -16.17 1.19
C PRO A 35 6.58 -14.66 0.93
N PRO A 36 7.08 -13.80 1.84
CA PRO A 36 7.08 -12.36 1.64
C PRO A 36 8.10 -11.94 0.57
N PRO A 37 7.90 -10.79 -0.09
CA PRO A 37 8.87 -10.27 -1.04
C PRO A 37 10.22 -10.02 -0.39
N LEU A 38 11.30 -10.51 -1.02
CA LEU A 38 12.66 -10.32 -0.53
C LEU A 38 13.12 -8.89 -0.80
N SER A 39 13.49 -8.18 0.27
CA SER A 39 14.16 -6.87 0.12
C SER A 39 15.53 -7.05 -0.55
N PRO A 40 15.90 -6.20 -1.52
CA PRO A 40 17.25 -6.18 -2.06
C PRO A 40 18.32 -5.87 -1.00
N ASP A 41 17.94 -5.13 0.06
CA ASP A 41 18.80 -4.81 1.19
C ASP A 41 18.66 -5.91 2.27
N PRO A 42 19.68 -6.75 2.51
CA PRO A 42 19.60 -7.86 3.45
C PRO A 42 19.24 -7.42 4.87
N LYS A 43 19.66 -6.22 5.30
CA LYS A 43 19.38 -5.70 6.65
C LYS A 43 17.90 -5.38 6.87
N ARG A 44 17.14 -5.23 5.79
CA ARG A 44 15.69 -4.96 5.81
C ARG A 44 14.85 -6.21 5.55
N ARG A 45 15.47 -7.38 5.39
CA ARG A 45 14.75 -8.66 5.28
C ARG A 45 14.29 -9.07 6.67
N THR A 46 12.99 -8.98 6.91
CA THR A 46 12.37 -9.40 8.18
C THR A 46 11.91 -10.85 8.15
N GLY A 47 11.82 -11.47 6.97
CA GLY A 47 11.24 -12.80 6.79
C GLY A 47 9.71 -12.85 6.99
N MET A 48 9.05 -11.71 7.14
CA MET A 48 7.61 -11.61 7.41
C MET A 48 6.94 -10.58 6.50
N TRP A 49 5.63 -10.72 6.30
CA TRP A 49 4.82 -9.71 5.63
C TRP A 49 4.67 -8.47 6.51
N GLY A 50 5.08 -7.32 5.96
CA GLY A 50 4.87 -6.02 6.56
C GLY A 50 3.61 -5.34 6.04
N ARG A 51 3.01 -4.47 6.86
CA ARG A 51 1.86 -3.65 6.47
C ARG A 51 2.12 -2.84 5.20
N SER A 52 3.30 -2.26 5.08
CA SER A 52 3.69 -1.47 3.90
C SER A 52 3.74 -2.31 2.63
N SER A 53 4.21 -3.56 2.70
CA SER A 53 4.25 -4.46 1.53
C SER A 53 2.85 -4.78 1.02
N VAL A 54 1.92 -5.11 1.92
CA VAL A 54 0.51 -5.35 1.57
C VAL A 54 -0.12 -4.09 1.00
N TRP A 55 0.12 -2.92 1.62
CA TRP A 55 -0.39 -1.64 1.14
C TRP A 55 0.14 -1.29 -0.26
N GLU A 56 1.43 -1.47 -0.51
CA GLU A 56 2.04 -1.21 -1.81
C GLU A 56 1.45 -2.10 -2.91
N ILE A 57 1.14 -3.37 -2.61
CA ILE A 57 0.46 -4.28 -3.53
C ILE A 57 -0.95 -3.80 -3.83
N LEU A 58 -1.76 -3.51 -2.81
CA LEU A 58 -3.14 -3.06 -3.00
C LEU A 58 -3.26 -1.79 -3.85
N HIS A 59 -2.26 -0.92 -3.79
CA HIS A 59 -2.26 0.39 -4.45
C HIS A 59 -1.25 0.48 -5.60
N ASN A 60 -0.85 -0.65 -6.19
CA ASN A 60 0.01 -0.66 -7.36
C ASN A 60 -0.81 -0.61 -8.66
N PRO A 61 -0.92 0.55 -9.33
CA PRO A 61 -1.70 0.67 -10.57
C PRO A 61 -1.16 -0.19 -11.71
N LYS A 62 0.10 -0.63 -11.64
CA LYS A 62 0.70 -1.48 -12.67
C LYS A 62 -0.02 -2.83 -12.83
N TYR A 63 -0.77 -3.26 -11.82
CA TYR A 63 -1.52 -4.50 -11.90
C TYR A 63 -2.71 -4.47 -12.87
N SER A 64 -3.04 -3.30 -13.45
CA SER A 64 -4.03 -3.17 -14.53
C SER A 64 -3.50 -3.53 -15.92
N GLY A 65 -2.21 -3.84 -16.07
CA GLY A 65 -1.57 -4.12 -17.36
C GLY A 65 -0.83 -2.94 -17.97
N PHE A 66 -1.07 -1.73 -17.46
CA PHE A 66 -0.40 -0.51 -17.91
C PHE A 66 0.88 -0.24 -17.11
N MET A 67 1.88 0.30 -17.77
CA MET A 67 3.05 0.82 -17.06
C MET A 67 2.77 2.22 -16.52
N VAL A 68 3.20 2.46 -15.28
CA VAL A 68 2.97 3.73 -14.59
C VAL A 68 4.28 4.27 -14.01
N TRP A 69 4.62 5.50 -14.40
CA TRP A 69 5.80 6.24 -13.98
C TRP A 69 5.41 7.49 -13.17
N ASN A 70 6.43 8.20 -12.68
CA ASN A 70 6.27 9.43 -11.89
C ASN A 70 5.38 9.29 -10.64
N ARG A 71 5.35 8.10 -10.01
CA ARG A 71 4.58 7.84 -8.76
C ARG A 71 5.20 8.43 -7.50
N ARG A 72 6.50 8.76 -7.53
CA ARG A 72 7.24 9.38 -6.42
C ARG A 72 8.19 10.45 -6.96
N GLN A 73 8.37 11.52 -6.19
CA GLN A 73 9.34 12.55 -6.51
C GLN A 73 10.77 11.99 -6.53
N ARG A 74 11.60 12.45 -7.48
CA ARG A 74 12.97 11.95 -7.70
C ARG A 74 14.01 12.36 -6.64
N LYS A 75 13.65 13.24 -5.70
CA LYS A 75 14.56 13.67 -4.62
C LYS A 75 14.63 12.65 -3.48
N ARG A 76 15.75 12.62 -2.74
CA ARG A 76 15.88 11.80 -1.51
C ARG A 76 14.77 12.16 -0.54
N GLY A 77 14.05 11.14 -0.03
CA GLY A 77 12.87 11.35 0.82
C GLY A 77 11.65 11.92 0.07
N GLY A 78 11.62 11.83 -1.26
CA GLY A 78 10.53 12.31 -2.09
C GLY A 78 9.18 11.74 -1.70
N ARG A 79 8.15 12.60 -1.67
CA ARG A 79 6.77 12.21 -1.36
C ARG A 79 6.17 11.44 -2.55
N LEU A 80 5.11 10.68 -2.27
CA LEU A 80 4.26 10.12 -3.32
C LEU A 80 3.64 11.26 -4.11
N ASN A 81 3.65 11.14 -5.44
CA ASN A 81 2.94 12.06 -6.31
C ASN A 81 1.46 11.68 -6.34
N PRO A 82 0.55 12.67 -6.41
CA PRO A 82 -0.87 12.37 -6.55
C PRO A 82 -1.15 11.73 -7.92
N PRO A 83 -2.23 10.94 -8.07
CA PRO A 83 -2.51 10.17 -9.28
C PRO A 83 -2.55 10.99 -10.57
N GLU A 84 -2.96 12.26 -10.50
CA GLU A 84 -3.04 13.18 -11.65
C GLU A 84 -1.67 13.52 -12.23
N LYS A 85 -0.59 13.29 -11.48
CA LYS A 85 0.80 13.47 -11.94
C LYS A 85 1.44 12.17 -12.41
N TRP A 86 0.74 11.04 -12.30
CA TRP A 86 1.27 9.77 -12.80
C TRP A 86 1.25 9.78 -14.32
N VAL A 87 2.29 9.22 -14.91
CA VAL A 87 2.39 9.05 -16.36
C VAL A 87 2.10 7.59 -16.66
N TRP A 88 1.09 7.33 -17.47
CA TRP A 88 0.67 5.98 -17.87
C TRP A 88 1.21 5.67 -19.27
N SER A 89 1.42 4.39 -19.57
CA SER A 89 1.64 3.95 -20.95
C SER A 89 0.37 4.17 -21.77
N GLU A 90 0.53 4.44 -23.07
CA GLU A 90 -0.61 4.64 -23.98
C GLU A 90 -1.38 3.34 -24.19
N GLU A 91 -0.67 2.22 -24.27
CA GLU A 91 -1.23 0.87 -24.43
C GLU A 91 -0.88 -0.02 -23.22
N PRO A 92 -1.66 -1.09 -22.96
CA PRO A 92 -1.27 -2.13 -22.02
C PRO A 92 0.07 -2.75 -22.41
N THR A 93 1.00 -2.83 -21.46
CA THR A 93 2.35 -3.37 -21.68
C THR A 93 2.50 -4.83 -21.29
N HIS A 94 1.55 -5.35 -20.51
CA HIS A 94 1.52 -6.75 -20.09
C HIS A 94 0.08 -7.17 -19.73
N GLU A 95 -0.12 -8.47 -19.56
CA GLU A 95 -1.39 -9.01 -19.08
C GLU A 95 -1.76 -8.40 -17.72
N ALA A 96 -3.00 -7.94 -17.60
CA ALA A 96 -3.52 -7.41 -16.35
C ALA A 96 -3.60 -8.51 -15.29
N LEU A 97 -3.08 -8.23 -14.08
CA LEU A 97 -3.25 -9.12 -12.94
C LEU A 97 -4.69 -9.07 -12.40
N VAL A 98 -5.30 -7.89 -12.41
CA VAL A 98 -6.67 -7.63 -11.97
C VAL A 98 -7.32 -6.54 -12.82
N SER A 99 -8.65 -6.44 -12.81
CA SER A 99 -9.35 -5.34 -13.47
C SER A 99 -9.08 -4.00 -12.78
N GLN A 100 -9.23 -2.91 -13.54
CA GLN A 100 -9.13 -1.55 -13.02
C GLN A 100 -10.12 -1.32 -11.86
N GLU A 101 -11.32 -1.87 -11.96
CA GLU A 101 -12.38 -1.76 -10.94
C GLU A 101 -11.97 -2.34 -9.57
N ILE A 102 -11.19 -3.43 -9.55
CA ILE A 102 -10.65 -4.00 -8.31
C ILE A 102 -9.65 -3.03 -7.68
N LEU A 103 -8.74 -2.46 -8.48
CA LEU A 103 -7.76 -1.49 -7.99
C LEU A 103 -8.43 -0.22 -7.48
N ASP A 104 -9.44 0.28 -8.19
CA ASP A 104 -10.20 1.47 -7.78
C ASP A 104 -10.96 1.22 -6.48
N SER A 105 -11.54 0.03 -6.32
CA SER A 105 -12.20 -0.38 -5.07
C SER A 105 -11.23 -0.44 -3.89
N ALA A 106 -10.03 -0.99 -4.09
CA ALA A 106 -8.98 -1.01 -3.07
C ALA A 106 -8.52 0.41 -2.72
N ASN A 107 -8.29 1.26 -3.73
CA ASN A 107 -7.92 2.68 -3.56
C ASN A 107 -8.96 3.45 -2.74
N LEU A 108 -10.26 3.31 -3.06
CA LEU A 108 -11.35 3.96 -2.33
C LEU A 108 -11.40 3.53 -0.85
N LYS A 109 -11.16 2.24 -0.56
CA LYS A 109 -11.08 1.74 0.82
C LYS A 109 -9.86 2.31 1.56
N GLY A 110 -8.72 2.43 0.87
CA GLY A 110 -7.51 3.07 1.38
C GLY A 110 -7.74 4.53 1.78
N ILE A 111 -8.33 5.33 0.88
CA ILE A 111 -8.65 6.75 1.13
C ILE A 111 -9.55 6.94 2.36
N LYS A 112 -10.58 6.09 2.52
CA LYS A 112 -11.46 6.13 3.71
C LYS A 112 -10.72 5.85 5.02
N ARG A 113 -9.60 5.12 4.96
CA ARG A 113 -8.76 4.79 6.13
C ARG A 113 -7.63 5.80 6.36
N ASP A 114 -7.14 6.45 5.30
CA ASP A 114 -6.09 7.46 5.32
C ASP A 114 -6.59 8.79 5.92
N ASN A 115 -6.81 8.72 7.22
CA ASN A 115 -7.20 9.76 8.15
C ASN A 115 -6.06 10.75 8.45
N VAL A 116 -5.10 10.94 7.54
CA VAL A 116 -4.13 12.05 7.60
C VAL A 116 -4.87 13.40 7.71
N THR A 117 -6.10 13.48 7.19
CA THR A 117 -7.06 14.58 7.38
C THR A 117 -7.73 14.60 8.76
N LYS A 118 -8.05 13.45 9.37
CA LYS A 118 -8.57 13.38 10.77
C LYS A 118 -7.50 13.75 11.80
N ALA A 119 -6.22 13.55 11.49
CA ALA A 119 -5.11 13.93 12.37
C ALA A 119 -4.90 15.46 12.47
N LYS A 120 -5.29 16.27 11.45
CA LYS A 120 -5.25 17.73 11.58
C LYS A 120 -6.18 18.25 12.70
N GLY A 121 -7.34 17.62 12.90
CA GLY A 121 -8.25 17.95 14.01
C GLY A 121 -7.77 17.44 15.38
N GLY A 122 -6.89 16.41 15.43
CA GLY A 122 -6.32 15.88 16.66
C GLY A 122 -5.08 16.61 17.16
N HIS A 123 -4.31 17.23 16.25
CA HIS A 123 -3.04 17.89 16.58
C HIS A 123 -3.23 19.21 17.37
N GLU A 124 -4.43 19.80 17.34
CA GLU A 124 -4.78 21.00 18.13
C GLU A 124 -4.96 20.68 19.63
N ASN A 125 -5.40 19.47 19.97
CA ASN A 125 -5.55 19.04 21.37
C ASN A 125 -4.21 18.68 22.04
N TYR A 126 -3.19 18.29 21.28
CA TYR A 126 -1.90 17.89 21.83
C TYR A 126 -1.06 19.06 22.37
N ARG A 127 -1.23 20.27 21.81
CA ARG A 127 -0.47 21.47 22.22
C ARG A 127 -0.86 22.04 23.59
N LYS A 128 -1.98 21.59 24.19
CA LYS A 128 -2.47 22.14 25.47
C LYS A 128 -1.83 21.49 26.72
N HIS A 129 -1.01 20.44 26.58
CA HIS A 129 -0.49 19.69 27.75
C HIS A 129 1.01 19.80 28.03
N THR A 130 1.78 20.55 27.26
CA THR A 130 3.19 20.80 27.58
C THR A 130 3.37 22.17 28.23
N ARG A 131 2.99 22.27 29.52
CA ARG A 131 3.54 23.26 30.46
C ARG A 131 4.01 22.53 31.71
N ARG A 132 5.16 22.99 32.23
CA ARG A 132 5.98 22.51 33.35
C ARG A 132 6.93 21.38 32.89
N PHE A 133 8.25 21.49 33.00
CA PHE A 133 9.01 21.99 34.15
C PHE A 133 10.22 22.84 33.73
N ALA A 134 10.42 23.91 34.51
CA ALA A 134 11.70 24.60 34.67
C ALA A 134 12.67 23.70 35.44
N TRP A 135 13.96 23.74 35.11
CA TRP A 135 15.07 24.19 35.96
C TRP A 135 16.19 24.67 35.05
#